data_AF-D7GAT9-F1
#
_entry.id   AF-D7GAT9-F1
#
_cell.length_a   1.000
_cell.length_b   1.000
_cell.length_c   1.000
_cell.angle_alpha   90.00
_cell.angle_beta   90.00
_cell.angle_gamma   90.00
#
_symmetry.space_group_name_H-M   'P 1'
#
loop_
_entity.id
_entity.type
_entity.pdbx_description
1 polymer ?
#
loop_
_entity_poly.entity_id
_entity_poly.type
_entity_poly.pdbx_seq_one_letter_code
_entity_poly.pdbx_strand_id
1 'polypeptide(L)'
;LMVEELPESIKREVQIETVDLKQHTFHATLLKPSIIAFDKDGMTINELGIAINGGNIILAGNIQDTLNLQLTMNALPATLVNLWKADLGAAGSVTGHVMIRGHLKKPDITYDIKGEGLTTVAFQDKKIMPFSLSATGNTVDQNLTLNANLTGEGVQAQAQGHVSLEKNKLDLHINLQNLSARL
;
A
#
# COMPACT_ATOMS: atom_id res chain seq x y z
N LEU A 1 -22.53 -35.25 -37.35
CA LEU A 1 -22.34 -34.78 -35.97
C LEU A 1 -21.56 -33.48 -36.08
N MET A 2 -22.26 -32.36 -35.99
CA MET A 2 -21.66 -31.02 -36.04
C MET A 2 -21.08 -30.76 -34.64
N VAL A 3 -19.76 -30.57 -34.55
CA VAL A 3 -19.12 -30.11 -33.33
C VAL A 3 -19.40 -28.61 -33.27
N GLU A 4 -20.34 -28.22 -32.43
CA GLU A 4 -20.61 -26.82 -32.12
C GLU A 4 -19.42 -26.33 -31.29
N GLU A 5 -18.45 -25.68 -31.93
CA GLU A 5 -17.38 -24.98 -31.24
C GLU A 5 -18.03 -23.96 -30.30
N LEU A 6 -17.77 -24.12 -29.00
CA LEU A 6 -18.23 -23.22 -27.95
C LEU A 6 -17.85 -21.77 -28.33
N PRO A 7 -18.78 -20.80 -28.25
CA PRO A 7 -18.47 -19.43 -28.63
C PRO A 7 -17.28 -18.91 -27.83
N GLU A 8 -16.33 -18.26 -28.51
CA GLU A 8 -15.21 -17.56 -27.89
C GLU A 8 -15.70 -16.74 -26.70
N SER A 9 -15.06 -16.95 -25.54
CA SER A 9 -15.36 -16.26 -24.31
C SER A 9 -15.53 -14.76 -24.53
N ILE A 10 -16.67 -14.21 -24.14
CA ILE A 10 -16.97 -12.78 -24.28
C ILE A 10 -15.92 -11.99 -23.50
N LYS A 11 -14.96 -11.41 -24.23
CA LYS A 11 -14.07 -10.38 -23.70
C LYS A 11 -14.87 -9.10 -23.52
N ARG A 12 -14.86 -8.52 -22.32
CA ARG A 12 -15.50 -7.24 -22.00
C ARG A 12 -14.42 -6.24 -21.60
N GLU A 13 -14.46 -5.06 -22.18
CA GLU A 13 -13.58 -3.96 -21.80
C GLU A 13 -14.41 -2.87 -21.15
N VAL A 14 -13.98 -2.44 -19.96
CA VAL A 14 -14.59 -1.34 -19.22
C VAL A 14 -13.61 -0.19 -19.24
N GLN A 15 -13.98 0.88 -19.94
CA GLN A 15 -13.23 2.12 -19.93
C GLN A 15 -13.70 2.99 -18.77
N ILE A 16 -12.75 3.46 -17.98
CA ILE A 16 -12.94 4.45 -16.92
C ILE A 16 -12.38 5.75 -17.46
N GLU A 17 -13.26 6.71 -17.78
CA GLU A 17 -12.83 8.00 -18.32
C GLU A 17 -12.50 9.00 -17.22
N THR A 18 -13.26 8.97 -16.13
CA THR A 18 -13.13 9.92 -15.03
C THR A 18 -13.46 9.26 -13.69
N VAL A 19 -12.70 9.63 -12.68
CA VAL A 19 -13.04 9.48 -11.26
C VAL A 19 -12.81 10.85 -10.64
N ASP A 20 -13.77 11.36 -9.88
CA ASP A 20 -13.65 12.58 -9.08
C ASP A 20 -14.40 12.32 -7.77
N LEU A 21 -13.64 12.11 -6.69
CA LEU A 21 -14.15 11.87 -5.35
C LEU A 21 -13.66 12.98 -4.43
N LYS A 22 -14.59 13.75 -3.90
CA LYS A 22 -14.34 14.86 -2.96
C LYS A 22 -15.07 14.60 -1.65
N GLN A 23 -14.31 14.48 -0.56
CA GLN A 23 -14.85 14.36 0.80
C GLN A 23 -13.95 15.08 1.80
N HIS A 24 -14.45 16.13 2.45
CA HIS A 24 -13.75 16.90 3.49
C HIS A 24 -12.28 17.22 3.14
N THR A 25 -11.31 16.45 3.65
CA THR A 25 -9.88 16.60 3.41
C THR A 25 -9.31 15.63 2.36
N PHE A 26 -10.14 14.79 1.75
CA PHE A 26 -9.81 13.79 0.75
C PHE A 26 -10.33 14.20 -0.63
N HIS A 27 -9.42 14.27 -1.59
CA HIS A 27 -9.73 14.44 -3.00
C HIS A 27 -8.94 13.41 -3.80
N ALA A 28 -9.66 12.60 -4.57
CA ALA A 28 -9.07 11.62 -5.47
C ALA A 28 -9.62 11.77 -6.89
N THR A 29 -8.72 11.75 -7.87
CA THR A 29 -9.07 11.87 -9.29
C THR A 29 -8.37 10.79 -10.10
N LEU A 30 -9.00 10.37 -11.20
CA LEU A 30 -8.32 9.53 -12.17
C LEU A 30 -7.18 10.30 -12.84
N LEU A 31 -5.98 9.71 -12.91
CA LEU A 31 -4.82 10.35 -13.54
C LEU A 31 -4.98 10.47 -15.06
N LYS A 32 -5.52 9.42 -15.69
CA LYS A 32 -5.81 9.33 -17.12
C LYS A 32 -6.87 8.26 -17.35
N PRO A 33 -7.64 8.31 -18.44
CA PRO A 33 -8.53 7.23 -18.80
C PRO A 33 -7.83 5.86 -18.78
N SER A 34 -8.50 4.87 -18.19
CA SER A 34 -7.95 3.53 -17.97
C SER A 34 -8.93 2.48 -18.49
N ILE A 35 -8.40 1.36 -18.99
CA ILE A 35 -9.21 0.22 -19.42
C ILE A 35 -8.95 -0.95 -18.49
N ILE A 36 -10.04 -1.60 -18.07
CA ILE A 36 -10.02 -2.88 -17.38
C ILE A 36 -10.65 -3.90 -18.32
N ALA A 37 -9.89 -4.94 -18.66
CA ALA A 37 -10.35 -6.02 -19.50
C ALA A 37 -10.79 -7.21 -18.64
N PHE A 38 -11.90 -7.84 -19.02
CA PHE A 38 -12.45 -9.04 -18.42
C PHE A 38 -12.59 -10.10 -19.50
N ASP A 39 -12.21 -11.33 -19.21
CA ASP A 39 -12.39 -12.49 -20.07
C ASP A 39 -12.84 -13.71 -19.25
N LYS A 40 -12.80 -14.92 -19.84
CA LYS A 40 -13.17 -16.14 -19.13
C LYS A 40 -12.19 -16.51 -18.01
N ASP A 41 -10.95 -16.06 -18.10
CA ASP A 41 -9.85 -16.44 -17.20
C ASP A 41 -9.70 -15.43 -16.07
N GLY A 42 -10.17 -14.19 -16.25
CA GLY A 42 -10.32 -13.22 -15.17
C GLY A 42 -10.30 -11.77 -15.62
N MET A 43 -9.58 -10.93 -14.87
CA MET A 43 -9.49 -9.50 -15.04
C MET A 43 -8.04 -9.06 -15.26
N THR A 44 -7.81 -8.17 -16.22
CA THR A 44 -6.53 -7.51 -16.46
C THR A 44 -6.68 -6.00 -16.32
N ILE A 45 -5.79 -5.40 -15.54
CA ILE A 45 -5.64 -3.97 -15.34
C ILE A 45 -4.31 -3.57 -15.97
N ASN A 46 -4.35 -2.90 -17.12
CA ASN A 46 -3.11 -2.42 -17.76
C ASN A 46 -2.43 -1.39 -16.87
N GLU A 47 -3.19 -0.37 -16.47
CA GLU A 47 -2.75 0.67 -15.55
C GLU A 47 -3.98 1.44 -15.06
N LEU A 48 -4.20 1.47 -13.75
CA LEU A 48 -5.19 2.30 -13.08
C LEU A 48 -4.48 3.26 -12.14
N GLY A 49 -4.42 4.54 -12.53
CA GLY A 49 -3.75 5.59 -11.79
C GLY A 49 -4.74 6.52 -11.09
N ILE A 50 -4.63 6.69 -9.78
CA ILE A 50 -5.46 7.61 -8.99
C ILE A 50 -4.56 8.65 -8.32
N ALA A 51 -4.77 9.93 -8.64
CA ALA A 51 -4.20 11.04 -7.90
C ALA A 51 -4.95 11.20 -6.59
N ILE A 52 -4.25 11.40 -5.47
CA ILE A 52 -4.86 11.53 -4.14
C ILE A 52 -4.12 12.64 -3.39
N ASN A 53 -4.80 13.76 -3.12
CA ASN A 53 -4.28 14.86 -2.31
C ASN A 53 -2.84 15.32 -2.65
N GLY A 54 -2.48 15.34 -3.94
CA GLY A 54 -1.15 15.75 -4.43
C GLY A 54 -0.13 14.60 -4.59
N GLY A 55 -0.41 13.42 -4.05
CA GLY A 55 0.29 12.17 -4.38
C GLY A 55 -0.47 11.34 -5.42
N ASN A 56 0.00 10.13 -5.70
CA ASN A 56 -0.74 9.18 -6.51
C ASN A 56 -0.45 7.71 -6.18
N ILE A 57 -1.38 6.86 -6.58
CA ILE A 57 -1.21 5.41 -6.62
C ILE A 57 -1.43 4.90 -8.04
N ILE A 58 -0.69 3.87 -8.44
CA ILE A 58 -0.82 3.19 -9.72
C ILE A 58 -0.95 1.70 -9.47
N LEU A 59 -2.03 1.10 -9.95
CA LEU A 59 -2.29 -0.33 -9.89
C LEU A 59 -2.21 -0.94 -11.30
N ALA A 60 -1.51 -2.05 -11.43
CA ALA A 60 -1.46 -2.83 -12.66
C ALA A 60 -1.38 -4.33 -12.34
N GLY A 61 -1.78 -5.17 -13.29
CA GLY A 61 -1.65 -6.62 -13.18
C GLY A 61 -2.92 -7.38 -13.53
N ASN A 62 -3.00 -8.63 -13.07
CA ASN A 62 -4.13 -9.50 -13.37
C ASN A 62 -4.67 -10.22 -12.12
N ILE A 63 -5.95 -10.57 -12.20
CA ILE A 63 -6.68 -11.36 -11.22
C ILE A 63 -7.35 -12.48 -11.99
N GLN A 64 -6.83 -13.70 -11.84
CA GLN A 64 -7.38 -14.93 -12.40
C GLN A 64 -7.64 -15.92 -11.24
N ASP A 65 -7.31 -17.19 -11.40
CA ASP A 65 -7.22 -18.15 -10.28
C ASP A 65 -6.22 -17.72 -9.19
N THR A 66 -5.26 -16.89 -9.60
CA THR A 66 -4.27 -16.27 -8.73
C THR A 66 -4.18 -14.76 -8.99
N LEU A 67 -3.64 -14.05 -8.01
CA LEU A 67 -3.29 -12.65 -8.11
C LEU A 67 -1.89 -12.51 -8.70
N ASN A 68 -1.70 -11.47 -9.49
CA ASN A 68 -0.39 -10.89 -9.76
C ASN A 68 -0.61 -9.40 -10.00
N LEU A 69 -0.61 -8.65 -8.90
CA LEU A 69 -0.89 -7.22 -8.85
C LEU A 69 0.32 -6.46 -8.35
N GLN A 70 0.60 -5.33 -9.00
CA GLN A 70 1.61 -4.37 -8.59
C GLN A 70 0.93 -3.05 -8.25
N LEU A 71 1.20 -2.55 -7.05
CA LEU A 71 0.83 -1.22 -6.60
C LEU A 71 2.10 -0.37 -6.44
N THR A 72 2.12 0.80 -7.06
CA THR A 72 3.13 1.82 -6.85
C THR A 72 2.49 3.02 -6.18
N MET A 73 3.11 3.53 -5.12
CA MET A 73 2.70 4.74 -4.41
C MET A 73 3.77 5.80 -4.61
N ASN A 74 3.36 7.00 -4.99
CA ASN A 74 4.25 8.14 -5.20
C ASN A 74 3.79 9.32 -4.35
N ALA A 75 4.59 9.68 -3.34
CA ALA A 75 4.34 10.81 -2.44
C ALA A 75 2.91 10.84 -1.87
N LEU A 76 2.37 9.67 -1.54
CA LEU A 76 1.02 9.52 -1.00
C LEU A 76 0.95 10.17 0.39
N PRO A 77 0.04 11.12 0.64
CA PRO A 77 -0.02 11.80 1.93
C PRO A 77 -0.35 10.83 3.08
N ALA A 78 0.44 10.88 4.15
CA ALA A 78 0.19 10.08 5.35
C ALA A 78 -1.12 10.50 6.07
N THR A 79 -1.67 11.67 5.73
CA THR A 79 -2.95 12.17 6.25
C THR A 79 -4.13 11.23 5.93
N LEU A 80 -4.00 10.36 4.93
CA LEU A 80 -5.00 9.33 4.64
C LEU A 80 -5.23 8.41 5.84
N VAL A 81 -4.21 8.15 6.66
CA VAL A 81 -4.35 7.31 7.87
C VAL A 81 -5.40 7.89 8.84
N ASN A 82 -5.59 9.22 8.82
CA ASN A 82 -6.55 9.90 9.68
C ASN A 82 -8.01 9.60 9.29
N LEU A 83 -8.29 9.03 8.12
CA LEU A 83 -9.64 8.56 7.76
C LEU A 83 -10.09 7.39 8.64
N TRP A 84 -9.15 6.57 9.13
CA TRP A 84 -9.43 5.46 10.05
C TRP A 84 -9.22 5.84 11.52
N LYS A 85 -8.31 6.78 11.80
CA LYS A 85 -8.04 7.28 13.14
C LYS A 85 -7.87 8.81 13.12
N ALA A 86 -8.98 9.53 13.19
CA ALA A 86 -9.02 10.99 13.07
C ALA A 86 -8.05 11.71 14.02
N ASP A 87 -7.94 11.24 15.26
CA ASP A 87 -7.12 11.88 16.30
C ASP A 87 -5.62 11.55 16.20
N LEU A 88 -5.18 10.74 15.23
CA LEU A 88 -3.76 10.43 15.06
C LEU A 88 -2.96 11.66 14.60
N GLY A 89 -3.58 12.49 13.75
CA GLY A 89 -2.94 13.64 13.13
C GLY A 89 -1.66 13.27 12.37
N ALA A 90 -1.68 12.13 11.67
CA ALA A 90 -0.58 11.69 10.83
C ALA A 90 -0.31 12.70 9.71
N ALA A 91 0.95 13.02 9.49
CA ALA A 91 1.44 13.89 8.43
C ALA A 91 2.73 13.34 7.82
N GLY A 92 3.13 13.91 6.68
CA GLY A 92 4.25 13.44 5.85
C GLY A 92 3.78 12.74 4.58
N SER A 93 4.70 12.08 3.89
CA SER A 93 4.43 11.40 2.63
C SER A 93 5.02 9.99 2.60
N VAL A 94 4.37 9.10 1.84
CA VAL A 94 4.75 7.70 1.68
C VAL A 94 4.93 7.37 0.20
N THR A 95 6.03 6.73 -0.14
CA THR A 95 6.34 6.23 -1.47
C THR A 95 6.70 4.76 -1.34
N GLY A 96 6.33 3.92 -2.29
CA GLY A 96 6.65 2.50 -2.17
C GLY A 96 6.06 1.64 -3.26
N HIS A 97 6.41 0.36 -3.19
CA HIS A 97 5.96 -0.66 -4.11
C HIS A 97 5.41 -1.84 -3.32
N VAL A 98 4.30 -2.40 -3.78
CA VAL A 98 3.71 -3.61 -3.22
C VAL A 98 3.41 -4.57 -4.37
N MET A 99 3.86 -5.80 -4.24
CA MET A 99 3.57 -6.91 -5.14
C MET A 99 2.65 -7.88 -4.40
N ILE A 100 1.53 -8.25 -5.01
CA ILE A 100 0.54 -9.17 -4.43
C ILE A 100 0.40 -10.34 -5.41
N ARG A 101 0.70 -11.55 -4.94
CA ARG A 101 0.72 -12.77 -5.74
C ARG A 101 -0.01 -13.93 -5.06
N GLY A 102 -0.20 -15.03 -5.76
CA GLY A 102 -0.75 -16.26 -5.19
C GLY A 102 -2.26 -16.27 -5.09
N HIS A 103 -2.84 -17.09 -4.20
CA HIS A 103 -4.29 -17.29 -4.17
C HIS A 103 -5.03 -16.12 -3.50
N LEU A 104 -6.21 -15.77 -4.00
CA LEU A 104 -7.04 -14.69 -3.44
C LEU A 104 -7.33 -14.83 -1.94
N LYS A 105 -7.49 -16.08 -1.44
CA LYS A 105 -7.75 -16.36 -0.01
C LYS A 105 -6.48 -16.27 0.86
N LYS A 106 -5.30 -16.42 0.26
CA LYS A 106 -3.99 -16.45 0.93
C LYS A 106 -2.94 -15.84 0.00
N PRO A 107 -2.97 -14.51 -0.19
CA PRO A 107 -2.03 -13.86 -1.07
C PRO A 107 -0.66 -13.76 -0.43
N ASP A 108 0.38 -13.92 -1.24
CA ASP A 108 1.74 -13.55 -0.90
C ASP A 108 1.95 -12.07 -1.23
N ILE A 109 2.46 -11.30 -0.28
CA ILE A 109 2.65 -9.86 -0.45
C ILE A 109 4.12 -9.56 -0.26
N THR A 110 4.75 -8.79 -1.14
CA THR A 110 6.09 -8.23 -0.91
C THR A 110 5.98 -6.72 -0.96
N TYR A 111 6.61 -6.02 -0.03
CA TYR A 111 6.55 -4.57 0.02
C TYR A 111 7.91 -3.93 0.32
N ASP A 112 8.11 -2.74 -0.24
CA ASP A 112 9.17 -1.80 0.08
C ASP A 112 8.55 -0.41 0.13
N ILE A 113 8.53 0.18 1.33
CA ILE A 113 7.83 1.41 1.64
C ILE A 113 8.81 2.36 2.31
N LYS A 114 8.82 3.61 1.85
CA LYS A 114 9.58 4.71 2.43
C LYS A 114 8.62 5.82 2.82
N GLY A 115 8.86 6.40 3.99
CA GLY A 115 8.13 7.55 4.49
C GLY A 115 9.09 8.68 4.82
N GLU A 116 8.66 9.90 4.54
CA GLU A 116 9.44 11.12 4.80
C GLU A 116 8.57 12.15 5.52
N GLY A 117 9.21 12.90 6.43
CA GLY A 117 8.53 13.91 7.24
C GLY A 117 7.39 13.35 8.09
N LEU A 118 7.48 12.07 8.47
CA LEU A 118 6.42 11.40 9.22
C LEU A 118 6.34 11.94 10.64
N THR A 119 5.13 12.26 11.06
CA THR A 119 4.84 12.72 12.42
C THR A 119 3.38 12.48 12.80
N THR A 120 3.06 12.69 14.07
CA THR A 120 1.70 12.62 14.64
C THR A 120 1.51 13.77 15.61
N VAL A 121 0.27 14.06 16.02
CA VAL A 121 0.00 15.06 17.06
C VAL A 121 0.78 14.74 18.35
N ALA A 122 0.81 13.47 18.76
CA ALA A 122 1.54 13.05 19.95
C ALA A 122 3.06 13.33 19.86
N PHE A 123 3.64 13.26 18.66
CA PHE A 123 5.06 13.58 18.44
C PHE A 123 5.27 15.09 18.43
N GLN A 124 4.39 15.85 17.77
CA GLN A 124 4.43 17.31 17.75
C GLN A 124 4.30 17.91 19.16
N ASP A 125 3.38 17.41 19.98
CA ASP A 125 3.17 17.85 21.37
C ASP A 125 4.40 17.61 22.24
N LYS A 126 5.10 16.50 21.99
CA LYS A 126 6.38 16.16 22.63
C LYS A 126 7.58 16.83 21.98
N LYS A 127 7.37 17.70 20.98
CA LYS A 127 8.41 18.36 20.18
C LYS A 127 9.41 17.37 19.56
N ILE A 128 8.95 16.15 19.29
CA ILE A 128 9.71 15.14 18.56
C ILE A 128 9.67 15.54 17.10
N MET A 129 10.86 15.74 16.54
CA MET A 129 11.01 16.12 15.13
C MET A 129 10.48 15.00 14.22
N PRO A 130 9.94 15.35 13.04
CA PRO A 130 9.52 14.35 12.07
C PRO A 130 10.65 13.38 11.71
N PHE A 131 10.27 12.15 11.36
CA PHE A 131 11.22 11.08 11.06
C PHE A 131 11.02 10.55 9.63
N SER A 132 12.06 9.91 9.13
CA SER A 132 12.01 9.07 7.94
C SER A 132 11.90 7.61 8.34
N LEU A 133 11.19 6.85 7.51
CA LEU A 133 10.96 5.42 7.69
C LEU A 133 11.35 4.69 6.39
N SER A 134 12.01 3.56 6.51
CA SER A 134 12.07 2.55 5.44
C SER A 134 11.55 1.24 6.02
N ALA A 135 10.64 0.58 5.33
CA ALA A 135 10.05 -0.68 5.75
C ALA A 135 9.98 -1.65 4.57
N THR A 136 10.57 -2.83 4.73
CA THR A 136 10.47 -3.93 3.78
C THR A 136 9.92 -5.16 4.48
N GLY A 137 9.39 -6.08 3.69
CA GLY A 137 8.89 -7.34 4.22
C GLY A 137 8.11 -8.12 3.19
N ASN A 138 7.65 -9.28 3.63
CA ASN A 138 6.82 -10.14 2.82
C ASN A 138 5.82 -10.93 3.67
N THR A 139 4.73 -11.38 3.06
CA THR A 139 3.81 -12.34 3.62
C THR A 139 3.93 -13.63 2.83
N VAL A 140 4.16 -14.74 3.53
CA VAL A 140 4.14 -16.10 2.96
C VAL A 140 3.33 -16.98 3.90
N ASP A 141 2.36 -17.71 3.35
CA ASP A 141 1.47 -18.58 4.12
C ASP A 141 0.80 -17.89 5.32
N GLN A 142 0.39 -16.62 5.14
CA GLN A 142 -0.22 -15.77 6.18
C GLN A 142 0.73 -15.41 7.34
N ASN A 143 2.05 -15.57 7.15
CA ASN A 143 3.07 -15.06 8.06
C ASN A 143 3.75 -13.86 7.42
N LEU A 144 3.51 -12.69 8.01
CA LEU A 144 4.12 -11.42 7.60
C LEU A 144 5.47 -11.27 8.29
N THR A 145 6.49 -10.88 7.54
CA THR A 145 7.79 -10.42 8.04
C THR A 145 7.85 -8.90 7.95
N LEU A 146 8.54 -8.27 8.88
CA LEU A 146 8.78 -6.83 8.89
C LEU A 146 10.26 -6.57 9.17
N ASN A 147 10.86 -5.71 8.35
CA ASN A 147 12.15 -5.06 8.63
C ASN A 147 11.97 -3.57 8.42
N ALA A 148 12.06 -2.78 9.48
CA ALA A 148 11.87 -1.35 9.44
C ALA A 148 13.07 -0.62 10.06
N ASN A 149 13.47 0.48 9.44
CA ASN A 149 14.44 1.43 9.97
C ASN A 149 13.77 2.79 10.08
N LEU A 150 13.89 3.40 11.24
CA LEU A 150 13.40 4.73 11.55
C LEU A 150 14.60 5.62 11.84
N THR A 151 14.61 6.82 11.24
CA THR A 151 15.68 7.80 11.44
C THR A 151 15.06 9.18 11.58
N GLY A 152 15.42 9.88 12.64
CA GLY A 152 15.04 11.26 12.91
C GLY A 152 16.21 12.02 13.54
N GLU A 153 15.98 13.28 13.90
CA GLU A 153 17.03 14.06 14.56
C GLU A 153 17.39 13.41 15.91
N GLY A 154 18.63 12.92 16.01
CA GLY A 154 19.13 12.27 17.23
C GLY A 154 18.51 10.90 17.54
N VAL A 155 17.64 10.35 16.69
CA VAL A 155 16.97 9.06 16.93
C VAL A 155 17.20 8.12 15.76
N GLN A 156 17.66 6.92 16.06
CA GLN A 156 17.71 5.83 15.09
C GLN A 156 17.22 4.55 15.76
N ALA A 157 16.22 3.92 15.15
CA ALA A 157 15.66 2.67 15.63
C ALA A 157 15.48 1.69 14.47
N GLN A 158 15.59 0.41 14.77
CA GLN A 158 15.25 -0.68 13.87
C GLN A 158 14.16 -1.52 14.52
N ALA A 159 13.22 -2.00 13.72
CA ALA A 159 12.20 -2.94 14.16
C ALA A 159 12.19 -4.13 13.21
N GLN A 160 12.23 -5.34 13.74
CA GLN A 160 12.19 -6.58 12.97
C GLN A 160 11.19 -7.51 13.62
N GLY A 161 10.37 -8.21 12.84
CA GLY A 161 9.34 -9.03 13.43
C GLY A 161 8.59 -9.94 12.47
N HIS A 162 7.77 -10.79 13.08
CA HIS A 162 6.88 -11.71 12.41
C HIS A 162 5.47 -11.56 12.96
N VAL A 163 4.47 -11.57 12.08
CA VAL A 163 3.05 -11.57 12.44
C VAL A 163 2.38 -12.76 11.79
N SER A 164 1.89 -13.69 12.61
CA SER A 164 1.03 -14.77 12.13
C SER A 164 -0.40 -14.26 12.08
N LEU A 165 -0.91 -13.99 10.88
CA LEU A 165 -2.24 -13.42 10.67
C LEU A 165 -3.34 -14.44 11.03
N GLU A 166 -3.09 -15.73 10.81
CA GLU A 166 -4.01 -16.80 11.17
C GLU A 166 -4.12 -16.99 12.69
N LYS A 167 -2.99 -16.86 13.40
CA LYS A 167 -2.91 -17.08 14.85
C LYS A 167 -3.06 -15.79 15.66
N ASN A 168 -3.20 -14.63 15.01
CA ASN A 168 -3.17 -13.30 15.61
C ASN A 168 -1.99 -13.12 16.58
N LYS A 169 -0.81 -13.66 16.23
CA LYS A 169 0.38 -13.60 17.08
C LYS A 169 1.38 -12.61 16.49
N LEU A 170 1.81 -11.66 17.31
CA LEU A 170 2.85 -10.68 17.00
C LEU A 170 4.13 -11.02 17.76
N ASP A 171 5.23 -11.12 17.04
CA ASP A 171 6.58 -11.16 17.59
C ASP A 171 7.38 -10.01 16.96
N LEU A 172 7.74 -9.01 17.78
CA LEU A 172 8.39 -7.79 17.31
C LEU A 172 9.58 -7.48 18.22
N HIS A 173 10.75 -7.37 17.61
CA HIS A 173 11.97 -6.91 18.25
C HIS A 173 12.26 -5.48 17.80
N ILE A 174 12.44 -4.57 18.76
CA ILE A 174 12.80 -3.17 18.50
C ILE A 174 14.17 -2.92 19.10
N ASN A 175 15.11 -2.49 18.26
CA ASN A 175 16.44 -2.09 18.65
C ASN A 175 16.60 -0.57 18.47
N LEU A 176 16.76 0.15 19.58
CA LEU A 176 17.07 1.58 19.58
C LEU A 176 18.59 1.75 19.48
N GLN A 177 19.06 2.17 18.30
CA GLN A 177 20.48 2.28 18.02
C GLN A 177 21.08 3.57 18.57
N ASN A 178 20.37 4.68 18.40
CA ASN A 178 20.80 5.99 18.88
C ASN A 178 19.60 6.74 19.48
N LEU A 179 19.84 7.38 20.62
CA LEU A 179 18.92 8.33 21.24
C LEU A 179 19.73 9.47 21.87
N SER A 180 19.89 10.54 21.12
CA SER A 180 20.45 11.80 21.60
C SER A 180 19.33 12.58 22.27
N ALA A 181 19.17 12.42 23.58
CA ALA A 181 18.26 13.25 24.34
C ALA A 181 18.80 14.69 24.38
N ARG A 182 18.26 15.58 23.54
CA ARG A 182 18.14 17.00 23.91
C ARG A 182 16.76 17.17 24.53
N LEU A 183 16.66 16.89 25.82
CA LEU A 183 15.55 17.32 26.65
C LEU A 183 15.69 18.81 26.96
#